data_AF-A0A838TPX8-F1
#
_entry.id   AF-A0A838TPX8-F1
#
_cell.length_a   1.000
_cell.length_b   1.000
_cell.length_c   1.000
_cell.angle_alpha   90.00
_cell.angle_beta   90.00
_cell.angle_gamma   90.00
#
_symmetry.space_group_name_H-M   'P 1'
#
loop_
_entity.id
_entity.type
_entity.pdbx_description
1 polymer ?
#
loop_
_entity_poly.entity_id
_entity_poly.type
_entity_poly.pdbx_seq_one_letter_code
_entity_poly.pdbx_strand_id
1 'polypeptide(L)'
;MINRRNIRVKVMQTLYSVESMDNETKPGEPLKILEKNLEHSRQLFTYLVFFITEVARYAEMDASQKANKHLPTKGDLNINTKIAGNELVWSILGDSTFKEAVSDYKIASLTDKEVIKKTYQALAESETYKTYTSIQGRDKKSEKKMLEFIFSTLMLPDEDFISHIEENFIHWDDDADMMVTLMDNFFQKPSAFNFGEMLTKEKSDFAKDLLNSVLDKKEYCLEIIKPKLKNWDVDRIAALDMILMQMGVCELLFFE
;
A
#
# COMPACT_ATOMS: atom_id res chain seq x y z
N MET A 1 -3.35 -9.86 0.28
CA MET A 1 -1.93 -10.23 0.06
C MET A 1 -1.51 -9.84 -1.35
N ILE A 2 -0.24 -9.43 -1.52
CA ILE A 2 0.36 -9.11 -2.83
C ILE A 2 0.14 -10.29 -3.79
N ASN A 3 -0.31 -10.04 -5.01
CA ASN A 3 -0.61 -11.09 -6.00
C ASN A 3 0.52 -11.21 -7.05
N ARG A 4 0.44 -12.21 -7.96
CA ARG A 4 1.47 -12.41 -9.01
C ARG A 4 1.58 -11.22 -9.96
N ARG A 5 0.49 -10.49 -10.25
CA ARG A 5 0.53 -9.26 -11.08
C ARG A 5 1.43 -8.20 -10.42
N ASN A 6 1.24 -7.95 -9.13
CA ASN A 6 2.04 -6.97 -8.39
C ASN A 6 3.52 -7.36 -8.33
N ILE A 7 3.79 -8.66 -8.15
CA ILE A 7 5.16 -9.18 -8.15
C ILE A 7 5.85 -8.94 -9.50
N ARG A 8 5.14 -9.18 -10.62
CA ARG A 8 5.67 -8.88 -11.95
C ARG A 8 6.03 -7.41 -12.12
N VAL A 9 5.21 -6.48 -11.61
CA VAL A 9 5.54 -5.05 -11.64
C VAL A 9 6.85 -4.78 -10.89
N LYS A 10 7.03 -5.35 -9.69
CA LYS A 10 8.28 -5.19 -8.92
C LYS A 10 9.50 -5.82 -9.59
N VAL A 11 9.33 -6.96 -10.25
CA VAL A 11 10.41 -7.60 -11.03
C VAL A 11 10.77 -6.75 -12.25
N MET A 12 9.78 -6.24 -12.97
CA MET A 12 9.98 -5.34 -14.11
C MET A 12 10.74 -4.06 -13.69
N GLN A 13 10.31 -3.40 -12.61
CA GLN A 13 10.98 -2.21 -12.06
C GLN A 13 12.44 -2.51 -11.67
N THR A 14 12.69 -3.69 -11.11
CA THR A 14 14.02 -4.14 -10.74
C THR A 14 14.89 -4.34 -11.98
N LEU A 15 14.39 -5.05 -12.99
CA LEU A 15 15.09 -5.27 -14.26
C LEU A 15 15.41 -3.95 -14.96
N TYR A 16 14.46 -3.02 -15.01
CA TYR A 16 14.66 -1.69 -15.59
C TYR A 16 15.74 -0.89 -14.86
N SER A 17 15.72 -0.93 -13.52
CA SER A 17 16.75 -0.28 -12.70
C SER A 17 18.13 -0.86 -12.98
N VAL A 18 18.24 -2.19 -13.09
CA VAL A 18 19.50 -2.89 -13.39
C VAL A 18 20.01 -2.56 -14.79
N GLU A 19 19.15 -2.55 -15.81
CA GLU A 19 19.56 -2.16 -17.17
C GLU A 19 20.04 -0.71 -17.26
N SER A 20 19.47 0.18 -16.45
CA SER A 20 19.86 1.59 -16.40
C SER A 20 21.24 1.83 -15.73
N MET A 21 21.83 0.80 -15.11
CA MET A 21 23.13 0.88 -14.40
C MET A 21 24.32 0.42 -15.26
N ASP A 22 24.17 0.29 -16.60
CA ASP A 22 25.25 0.04 -17.58
C ASP A 22 26.27 -1.05 -17.19
N ASN A 23 25.80 -2.18 -16.63
CA ASN A 23 26.61 -3.33 -16.19
C ASN A 23 27.55 -3.07 -14.99
N GLU A 24 27.37 -2.00 -14.22
CA GLU A 24 28.06 -1.81 -12.93
C GLU A 24 27.44 -2.64 -11.79
N THR A 25 26.35 -3.35 -12.06
CA THR A 25 25.59 -4.11 -11.08
C THR A 25 26.37 -5.30 -10.54
N LYS A 26 26.55 -5.36 -9.22
CA LYS A 26 27.26 -6.43 -8.53
C LYS A 26 26.41 -7.71 -8.48
N PRO A 27 27.04 -8.90 -8.42
CA PRO A 27 26.32 -10.14 -8.18
C PRO A 27 25.41 -10.06 -6.93
N GLY A 28 24.15 -10.46 -7.08
CA GLY A 28 23.14 -10.43 -6.02
C GLY A 28 22.52 -9.06 -5.73
N GLU A 29 22.98 -7.98 -6.37
CA GLU A 29 22.38 -6.65 -6.25
C GLU A 29 20.94 -6.57 -6.81
N PRO A 30 20.60 -7.19 -7.96
CA PRO A 30 19.22 -7.19 -8.46
C PRO A 30 18.23 -7.76 -7.44
N LEU A 31 18.60 -8.87 -6.78
CA LEU A 31 17.76 -9.48 -5.76
C LEU A 31 17.54 -8.56 -4.56
N LYS A 32 18.59 -7.84 -4.11
CA LYS A 32 18.47 -6.86 -3.02
C LYS A 32 17.54 -5.69 -3.40
N ILE A 33 17.61 -5.24 -4.65
CA ILE A 33 16.71 -4.19 -5.16
C ILE A 33 15.26 -4.70 -5.12
N LEU A 34 15.00 -5.91 -5.62
CA LEU A 34 13.66 -6.51 -5.58
C LEU A 34 13.14 -6.65 -4.15
N GLU A 35 13.95 -7.20 -3.24
CA GLU A 35 13.59 -7.36 -1.83
C GLU A 35 13.27 -6.01 -1.17
N LYS A 36 14.08 -4.98 -1.45
CA LYS A 36 13.82 -3.61 -0.97
C LYS A 36 12.52 -3.03 -1.54
N ASN A 37 12.23 -3.24 -2.82
CA ASN A 37 11.00 -2.75 -3.44
C ASN A 37 9.75 -3.41 -2.87
N LEU A 38 9.80 -4.72 -2.61
CA LEU A 38 8.71 -5.45 -1.95
C LEU A 38 8.52 -4.98 -0.50
N GLU A 39 9.62 -4.70 0.19
CA GLU A 39 9.65 -4.19 1.54
C GLU A 39 9.05 -2.78 1.64
N HIS A 40 9.37 -1.88 0.70
CA HIS A 40 8.75 -0.56 0.62
C HIS A 40 7.23 -0.64 0.43
N SER A 41 6.73 -1.56 -0.40
CA SER A 41 5.29 -1.77 -0.53
C SER A 41 4.65 -2.26 0.78
N ARG A 42 5.35 -3.11 1.55
CA ARG A 42 4.89 -3.54 2.89
C ARG A 42 4.85 -2.38 3.88
N GLN A 43 5.85 -1.51 3.84
CA GLN A 43 5.90 -0.29 4.64
C GLN A 43 4.75 0.66 4.31
N LEU A 44 4.51 0.93 3.02
CA LEU A 44 3.41 1.78 2.56
C LEU A 44 2.05 1.22 3.01
N PHE A 45 1.81 -0.09 2.84
CA PHE A 45 0.58 -0.69 3.34
C PHE A 45 0.41 -0.52 4.86
N THR A 46 1.47 -0.75 5.63
CA THR A 46 1.46 -0.57 7.09
C THR A 46 1.15 0.88 7.47
N TYR A 47 1.74 1.84 6.76
CA TYR A 47 1.45 3.26 6.91
C TYR A 47 -0.02 3.57 6.66
N LEU A 48 -0.60 3.10 5.55
CA LEU A 48 -2.00 3.38 5.19
C LEU A 48 -2.97 2.85 6.25
N VAL A 49 -2.73 1.64 6.75
CA VAL A 49 -3.52 1.07 7.85
C VAL A 49 -3.36 1.90 9.12
N PHE A 50 -2.13 2.26 9.49
CA PHE A 50 -1.84 3.09 10.66
C PHE A 50 -2.55 4.45 10.59
N PHE A 51 -2.45 5.14 9.45
CA PHE A 51 -3.06 6.45 9.26
C PHE A 51 -4.57 6.42 9.52
N ILE A 52 -5.28 5.41 9.00
CA ILE A 52 -6.73 5.24 9.22
C ILE A 52 -7.06 5.03 10.69
N THR A 53 -6.25 4.23 11.41
CA THR A 53 -6.45 4.05 12.85
C THR A 53 -6.26 5.35 13.61
N GLU A 54 -5.30 6.19 13.22
CA GLU A 54 -5.07 7.49 13.86
C GLU A 54 -6.20 8.48 13.56
N VAL A 55 -6.73 8.52 12.32
CA VAL A 55 -7.92 9.32 11.99
C VAL A 55 -9.12 8.91 12.84
N ALA A 56 -9.35 7.60 13.00
CA ALA A 56 -10.44 7.11 13.83
C ALA A 56 -10.26 7.48 15.32
N ARG A 57 -9.05 7.33 15.85
CA ARG A 57 -8.73 7.64 17.25
C ARG A 57 -8.71 9.15 17.53
N TYR A 58 -8.47 9.98 16.50
CA TYR A 58 -8.51 11.43 16.64
C TYR A 58 -9.86 11.94 17.16
N ALA A 59 -10.95 11.19 16.96
CA ALA A 59 -12.26 11.53 17.53
C ALA A 59 -12.23 11.75 19.05
N GLU A 60 -11.49 10.93 19.80
CA GLU A 60 -11.35 11.08 21.25
C GLU A 60 -10.50 12.30 21.62
N MET A 61 -9.46 12.58 20.82
CA MET A 61 -8.63 13.77 21.00
C MET A 61 -9.45 15.05 20.75
N ASP A 62 -10.24 15.10 19.67
CA ASP A 62 -11.12 16.23 19.34
C ASP A 62 -12.17 16.45 20.43
N ALA A 63 -12.81 15.39 20.92
CA ALA A 63 -13.78 15.47 22.01
C ALA A 63 -13.15 16.02 23.30
N SER A 64 -11.96 15.53 23.66
CA SER A 64 -11.21 16.01 24.82
C SER A 64 -10.81 17.48 24.69
N GLN A 65 -10.30 17.89 23.52
CA GLN A 65 -9.90 19.28 23.26
C GLN A 65 -11.09 20.25 23.30
N LYS A 66 -12.23 19.86 22.72
CA LYS A 66 -13.44 20.69 22.71
C LYS A 66 -14.08 20.81 24.09
N ALA A 67 -14.11 19.73 24.87
CA ALA A 67 -14.61 19.75 26.24
C ALA A 67 -13.77 20.63 27.17
N ASN A 68 -12.46 20.74 26.92
CA ASN A 68 -11.52 21.53 27.73
C ASN A 68 -11.39 23.00 27.27
N LYS A 69 -12.21 23.48 26.33
CA LYS A 69 -12.28 24.91 26.00
C LYS A 69 -12.65 25.73 27.25
N HIS A 70 -12.18 26.97 27.33
CA HIS A 70 -12.48 27.87 28.46
C HIS A 70 -14.00 28.07 28.67
N LEU A 71 -14.78 28.07 27.60
CA LEU A 71 -16.25 28.12 27.61
C LEU A 71 -16.80 27.13 26.58
N PRO A 72 -16.97 25.84 26.94
CA PRO A 72 -17.43 24.83 26.00
C PRO A 72 -18.94 24.98 25.75
N THR A 73 -19.35 24.88 24.49
CA THR A 73 -20.76 24.85 24.12
C THR A 73 -21.38 23.48 24.38
N LYS A 74 -22.73 23.37 24.31
CA LYS A 74 -23.40 22.05 24.36
C LYS A 74 -22.94 21.10 23.25
N GLY A 75 -22.58 21.64 22.08
CA GLY A 75 -22.03 20.87 20.97
C GLY A 75 -20.61 20.38 21.26
N ASP A 76 -19.78 21.21 21.89
CA ASP A 76 -18.41 20.84 22.28
C ASP A 76 -18.36 19.69 23.31
N LEU A 77 -19.40 19.57 24.15
CA LEU A 77 -19.52 18.51 25.15
C LEU A 77 -20.14 17.21 24.59
N ASN A 78 -20.66 17.22 23.36
CA ASN A 78 -21.39 16.11 22.77
C ASN A 78 -20.78 15.66 21.43
N ILE A 79 -19.45 15.63 21.37
CA ILE A 79 -18.72 15.10 20.21
C ILE A 79 -18.83 13.58 20.20
N ASN A 80 -19.28 13.04 19.06
CA ASN A 80 -19.47 11.60 18.93
C ASN A 80 -18.13 10.90 18.62
N THR A 81 -17.71 10.02 19.51
CA THR A 81 -16.46 9.24 19.41
C THR A 81 -16.67 7.81 18.92
N LYS A 82 -17.84 7.48 18.33
CA LYS A 82 -18.20 6.10 17.94
C LYS A 82 -17.14 5.45 17.04
N ILE A 83 -16.48 6.21 16.16
CA ILE A 83 -15.44 5.67 15.27
C ILE A 83 -14.17 5.24 15.99
N ALA A 84 -13.78 5.90 17.09
CA ALA A 84 -12.63 5.45 17.90
C ALA A 84 -12.89 4.07 18.53
N GLY A 85 -14.17 3.76 18.81
CA GLY A 85 -14.61 2.46 19.28
C GLY A 85 -14.86 1.41 18.18
N ASN A 86 -14.50 1.66 16.92
CA ASN A 86 -14.74 0.74 15.80
C ASN A 86 -14.03 -0.62 16.02
N GLU A 87 -14.73 -1.75 15.91
CA GLU A 87 -14.19 -3.07 16.23
C GLU A 87 -13.04 -3.47 15.30
N LEU A 88 -13.06 -3.06 14.03
CA LEU A 88 -11.94 -3.30 13.12
C LEU A 88 -10.72 -2.49 13.56
N VAL A 89 -10.89 -1.23 13.96
CA VAL A 89 -9.78 -0.41 14.50
C VAL A 89 -9.14 -1.08 15.71
N TRP A 90 -9.94 -1.56 16.67
CA TRP A 90 -9.42 -2.27 17.83
C TRP A 90 -8.77 -3.60 17.48
N SER A 91 -9.30 -4.33 16.50
CA SER A 91 -8.67 -5.55 15.98
C SER A 91 -7.28 -5.26 15.41
N ILE A 92 -7.13 -4.17 14.65
CA ILE A 92 -5.84 -3.74 14.07
C ILE A 92 -4.85 -3.37 15.18
N LEU A 93 -5.28 -2.52 16.11
CA LEU A 93 -4.47 -2.09 17.25
C LEU A 93 -4.16 -3.23 18.24
N GLY A 94 -4.91 -4.34 18.18
CA GLY A 94 -4.66 -5.55 18.94
C GLY A 94 -3.59 -6.45 18.33
N ASP A 95 -3.43 -6.41 17.00
CA ASP A 95 -2.56 -7.30 16.23
C ASP A 95 -1.07 -7.07 16.56
N SER A 96 -0.38 -8.13 16.99
CA SER A 96 1.05 -8.06 17.34
C SER A 96 1.93 -7.83 16.12
N THR A 97 1.61 -8.43 14.98
CA THR A 97 2.36 -8.28 13.73
C THR A 97 2.27 -6.85 13.22
N PHE A 98 1.10 -6.21 13.37
CA PHE A 98 0.93 -4.80 13.04
C PHE A 98 1.78 -3.89 13.93
N LYS A 99 1.79 -4.12 15.25
CA LYS A 99 2.61 -3.35 16.19
C LYS A 99 4.10 -3.47 15.90
N GLU A 100 4.57 -4.68 15.61
CA GLU A 100 5.95 -4.94 15.22
C GLU A 100 6.31 -4.17 13.95
N ALA A 101 5.50 -4.29 12.89
CA ALA A 101 5.73 -3.55 11.65
C ALA A 101 5.72 -2.03 11.84
N VAL A 102 4.78 -1.48 12.61
CA VAL A 102 4.73 -0.05 12.93
C VAL A 102 6.00 0.43 13.63
N SER A 103 6.53 -0.39 14.56
CA SER A 103 7.77 -0.12 15.27
C SER A 103 9.00 -0.20 14.36
N ASP A 104 9.14 -1.30 13.61
CA ASP A 104 10.29 -1.57 12.76
C ASP A 104 10.46 -0.51 11.67
N TYR A 105 9.35 -0.10 11.07
CA TYR A 105 9.33 0.96 10.07
C TYR A 105 9.29 2.37 10.63
N LYS A 106 9.14 2.53 11.95
CA LYS A 106 8.98 3.83 12.61
C LYS A 106 7.84 4.65 11.99
N ILE A 107 6.72 3.99 11.66
CA ILE A 107 5.58 4.61 10.95
C ILE A 107 5.07 5.86 11.67
N ALA A 108 5.01 5.82 13.00
CA ALA A 108 4.55 6.95 13.81
C ALA A 108 5.42 8.23 13.60
N SER A 109 6.70 8.08 13.23
CA SER A 109 7.59 9.21 12.94
C SER A 109 7.42 9.76 11.53
N LEU A 110 6.91 8.97 10.59
CA LEU A 110 6.59 9.40 9.23
C LEU A 110 5.26 10.15 9.16
N THR A 111 4.42 10.01 10.18
CA THR A 111 3.04 10.47 10.14
C THR A 111 2.91 11.95 10.43
N ASP A 112 2.23 12.69 9.54
CA ASP A 112 1.86 14.08 9.77
C ASP A 112 0.54 14.21 10.55
N LYS A 113 0.63 14.79 11.76
CA LYS A 113 -0.52 15.00 12.66
C LYS A 113 -1.51 16.03 12.13
N GLU A 114 -1.07 17.01 11.36
CA GLU A 114 -1.98 18.01 10.78
C GLU A 114 -2.80 17.39 9.65
N VAL A 115 -2.19 16.50 8.84
CA VAL A 115 -2.93 15.75 7.81
C VAL A 115 -3.97 14.85 8.47
N ILE A 116 -3.63 14.09 9.52
CA ILE A 116 -4.62 13.29 10.29
C ILE A 116 -5.79 14.15 10.78
N LYS A 117 -5.47 15.31 11.39
CA LYS A 117 -6.48 16.22 11.93
C LYS A 117 -7.40 16.75 10.83
N LYS A 118 -6.85 17.16 9.70
CA LYS A 118 -7.62 17.61 8.52
C LYS A 118 -8.53 16.50 8.00
N THR A 119 -8.01 15.28 7.83
CA THR A 119 -8.81 14.12 7.39
C THR A 119 -9.94 13.81 8.38
N TYR A 120 -9.68 13.87 9.68
CA TYR A 120 -10.72 13.70 10.70
C TYR A 120 -11.77 14.82 10.66
N GLN A 121 -11.37 16.08 10.44
CA GLN A 121 -12.32 17.18 10.30
C GLN A 121 -13.24 16.98 9.10
N ALA A 122 -12.70 16.58 7.95
CA ALA A 122 -13.49 16.21 6.78
C ALA A 122 -14.44 15.01 7.08
N LEU A 123 -13.97 14.00 7.83
CA LEU A 123 -14.81 12.91 8.30
C LEU A 123 -15.95 13.42 9.17
N ALA A 124 -15.67 14.26 10.16
CA ALA A 124 -16.64 14.82 11.10
C ALA A 124 -17.76 15.61 10.39
N GLU A 125 -17.42 16.30 9.30
CA GLU A 125 -18.34 17.11 8.50
C GLU A 125 -19.19 16.27 7.53
N SER A 126 -18.75 15.06 7.18
CA SER A 126 -19.39 14.21 6.18
C SER A 126 -20.77 13.68 6.61
N GLU A 127 -21.73 13.66 5.67
CA GLU A 127 -23.06 13.07 5.89
C GLU A 127 -22.99 11.56 6.16
N THR A 128 -22.01 10.86 5.56
CA THR A 128 -21.74 9.44 5.82
C THR A 128 -21.44 9.20 7.30
N TYR A 129 -20.57 10.02 7.90
CA TYR A 129 -20.21 9.87 9.30
C TYR A 129 -21.35 10.29 10.25
N LYS A 130 -22.06 11.38 9.95
CA LYS A 130 -23.27 11.77 10.70
C LYS A 130 -24.33 10.66 10.71
N THR A 131 -24.53 9.99 9.57
CA THR A 131 -25.41 8.83 9.47
C THR A 131 -24.90 7.67 10.33
N TYR A 132 -23.63 7.30 10.19
CA TYR A 132 -23.01 6.23 10.98
C TYR A 132 -23.11 6.45 12.50
N THR A 133 -22.92 7.68 12.96
CA THR A 133 -22.96 8.05 14.37
C THR A 133 -24.37 8.08 14.95
N SER A 134 -25.40 8.31 14.12
CA SER A 134 -26.81 8.29 14.53
C SER A 134 -27.38 6.88 14.75
N ILE A 135 -26.80 5.85 14.11
CA ILE A 135 -27.24 4.47 14.24
C ILE A 135 -26.88 3.96 15.64
N GLN A 136 -27.87 3.45 16.38
CA GLN A 136 -27.63 2.78 17.66
C GLN A 136 -27.05 1.38 17.44
N GLY A 137 -26.03 1.04 18.22
CA GLY A 137 -25.31 -0.23 18.10
C GLY A 137 -24.19 -0.22 17.08
N ARG A 138 -23.55 -1.39 16.94
CA ARG A 138 -22.42 -1.65 16.04
C ARG A 138 -22.72 -2.89 15.22
N ASP A 139 -22.35 -2.86 13.95
CA ASP A 139 -22.37 -4.03 13.09
C ASP A 139 -21.14 -4.01 12.19
N LYS A 140 -20.61 -5.19 11.89
CA LYS A 140 -19.36 -5.33 11.14
C LYS A 140 -19.41 -4.67 9.76
N LYS A 141 -20.59 -4.60 9.13
CA LYS A 141 -20.73 -4.04 7.78
C LYS A 141 -20.63 -2.51 7.81
N SER A 142 -21.30 -1.84 8.75
CA SER A 142 -21.20 -0.39 8.88
C SER A 142 -19.82 0.05 9.35
N GLU A 143 -19.21 -0.70 10.26
CA GLU A 143 -17.85 -0.40 10.75
C GLU A 143 -16.79 -0.54 9.66
N LYS A 144 -16.85 -1.61 8.88
CA LYS A 144 -16.01 -1.79 7.69
C LYS A 144 -16.20 -0.64 6.69
N LYS A 145 -17.45 -0.33 6.36
CA LYS A 145 -17.79 0.71 5.38
C LYS A 145 -17.27 2.09 5.79
N MET A 146 -17.18 2.38 7.09
CA MET A 146 -16.59 3.64 7.55
C MET A 146 -15.09 3.72 7.30
N LEU A 147 -14.34 2.63 7.50
CA LEU A 147 -12.91 2.62 7.21
C LEU A 147 -12.64 2.69 5.69
N GLU A 148 -13.46 2.00 4.90
CA GLU A 148 -13.45 2.12 3.43
C GLU A 148 -13.72 3.57 3.01
N PHE A 149 -14.73 4.23 3.58
CA PHE A 149 -15.04 5.63 3.29
C PHE A 149 -13.88 6.58 3.63
N ILE A 150 -13.26 6.42 4.80
CA ILE A 150 -12.08 7.21 5.18
C ILE A 150 -10.98 7.04 4.13
N PHE A 151 -10.66 5.81 3.76
CA PHE A 151 -9.63 5.52 2.78
C PHE A 151 -9.97 6.06 1.38
N SER A 152 -11.08 5.61 0.79
CA SER A 152 -11.38 5.87 -0.63
C SER A 152 -11.90 7.27 -0.91
N THR A 153 -12.53 7.93 0.08
CA THR A 153 -13.25 9.19 -0.15
C THR A 153 -12.63 10.37 0.57
N LEU A 154 -11.86 10.15 1.65
CA LEU A 154 -11.21 11.24 2.38
C LEU A 154 -9.70 11.25 2.18
N MET A 155 -9.03 10.10 2.08
CA MET A 155 -7.56 10.06 1.91
C MET A 155 -7.16 10.15 0.45
N LEU A 156 -7.59 9.19 -0.40
CA LEU A 156 -7.12 9.13 -1.79
C LEU A 156 -7.42 10.38 -2.64
N PRO A 157 -8.55 11.10 -2.46
CA PRO A 157 -8.81 12.32 -3.20
C PRO A 157 -8.17 13.59 -2.61
N ASP A 158 -7.53 13.51 -1.44
CA ASP A 158 -6.99 14.67 -0.72
C ASP A 158 -5.56 14.98 -1.16
N GLU A 159 -5.35 16.15 -1.76
CA GLU A 159 -4.04 16.56 -2.31
C GLU A 159 -2.96 16.66 -1.23
N ASP A 160 -3.31 17.11 -0.01
CA ASP A 160 -2.37 17.20 1.11
C ASP A 160 -1.88 15.81 1.53
N PHE A 161 -2.79 14.83 1.61
CA PHE A 161 -2.46 13.44 1.88
C PHE A 161 -1.60 12.82 0.77
N ILE A 162 -1.97 13.02 -0.50
CA ILE A 162 -1.21 12.48 -1.63
C ILE A 162 0.20 13.06 -1.68
N SER A 163 0.34 14.38 -1.53
CA SER A 163 1.64 15.05 -1.45
C SER A 163 2.50 14.46 -0.32
N HIS A 164 1.92 14.28 0.87
CA HIS A 164 2.61 13.67 2.00
C HIS A 164 3.05 12.22 1.72
N ILE A 165 2.20 11.43 1.05
CA ILE A 165 2.53 10.06 0.67
C ILE A 165 3.68 10.03 -0.34
N GLU A 166 3.63 10.85 -1.39
CA GLU A 166 4.67 10.90 -2.44
C GLU A 166 6.03 11.31 -1.88
N GLU A 167 6.07 12.24 -0.92
CA GLU A 167 7.30 12.64 -0.22
C GLU A 167 7.96 11.49 0.56
N ASN A 168 7.14 10.58 1.13
CA ASN A 168 7.63 9.47 1.96
C ASN A 168 7.78 8.15 1.18
N PHE A 169 7.03 7.99 0.08
CA PHE A 169 6.93 6.77 -0.70
C PHE A 169 7.05 7.08 -2.19
N ILE A 170 8.28 7.18 -2.68
CA ILE A 170 8.63 7.56 -4.06
C ILE A 170 8.01 6.69 -5.18
N HIS A 171 7.49 5.51 -4.85
CA HIS A 171 6.84 4.60 -5.79
C HIS A 171 5.31 4.61 -5.65
N TRP A 172 4.74 5.63 -5.02
CA TRP A 172 3.31 5.76 -4.80
C TRP A 172 2.52 5.58 -6.10
N ASP A 173 2.88 6.28 -7.18
CA ASP A 173 2.18 6.21 -8.47
C ASP A 173 2.06 4.77 -9.00
N ASP A 174 3.13 3.99 -8.86
CA ASP A 174 3.15 2.59 -9.29
C ASP A 174 2.40 1.66 -8.34
N ASP A 175 2.40 1.98 -7.04
CA ASP A 175 1.86 1.13 -5.98
C ASP A 175 0.40 1.45 -5.63
N ALA A 176 -0.14 2.62 -6.01
CA ALA A 176 -1.45 3.11 -5.60
C ALA A 176 -2.56 2.10 -5.91
N ASP A 177 -2.66 1.62 -7.16
CA ASP A 177 -3.67 0.64 -7.58
C ASP A 177 -3.57 -0.68 -6.79
N MET A 178 -2.34 -1.13 -6.54
CA MET A 178 -2.09 -2.29 -5.71
C MET A 178 -2.56 -2.04 -4.27
N MET A 179 -2.24 -0.87 -3.71
CA MET A 179 -2.60 -0.52 -2.34
C MET A 179 -4.09 -0.43 -2.16
N VAL A 180 -4.83 0.14 -3.12
CA VAL A 180 -6.29 0.15 -3.11
C VAL A 180 -6.84 -1.28 -3.00
N THR A 181 -6.38 -2.16 -3.89
CA THR A 181 -6.79 -3.56 -3.88
C THR A 181 -6.40 -4.28 -2.57
N LEU A 182 -5.23 -3.96 -2.02
CA LEU A 182 -4.72 -4.60 -0.81
C LEU A 182 -5.51 -4.15 0.43
N MET A 183 -5.82 -2.86 0.53
CA MET A 183 -6.66 -2.26 1.58
C MET A 183 -8.09 -2.80 1.53
N ASP A 184 -8.70 -2.93 0.36
CA ASP A 184 -10.04 -3.53 0.22
C ASP A 184 -10.07 -4.98 0.71
N ASN A 185 -9.08 -5.78 0.30
CA ASN A 185 -8.95 -7.16 0.78
C ASN A 185 -8.71 -7.23 2.28
N PHE A 186 -7.94 -6.28 2.82
CA PHE A 186 -7.69 -6.17 4.25
C PHE A 186 -8.97 -5.89 5.02
N PHE A 187 -9.76 -4.90 4.63
CA PHE A 187 -11.04 -4.60 5.28
C PHE A 187 -12.04 -5.75 5.20
N GLN A 188 -11.97 -6.59 4.17
CA GLN A 188 -12.81 -7.80 4.08
C GLN A 188 -12.38 -8.89 5.06
N LYS A 189 -11.08 -9.10 5.26
CA LYS A 189 -10.58 -10.19 6.10
C LYS A 189 -9.27 -9.81 6.82
N PRO A 190 -9.32 -8.91 7.84
CA PRO A 190 -8.11 -8.42 8.51
C PRO A 190 -7.29 -9.56 9.13
N SER A 191 -7.96 -10.53 9.76
CA SER A 191 -7.34 -11.72 10.37
C SER A 191 -6.53 -12.62 9.42
N ALA A 192 -6.67 -12.46 8.10
CA ALA A 192 -5.89 -13.22 7.13
C ALA A 192 -4.58 -12.51 6.73
N PHE A 193 -4.33 -11.33 7.28
CA PHE A 193 -3.13 -10.56 7.01
C PHE A 193 -2.15 -10.73 8.16
N ASN A 194 -0.87 -10.81 7.80
CA ASN A 194 0.25 -10.73 8.72
C ASN A 194 1.15 -9.60 8.21
N PHE A 195 1.36 -8.58 9.03
CA PHE A 195 2.15 -7.41 8.63
C PHE A 195 3.66 -7.71 8.57
N GLY A 196 4.13 -8.75 9.26
CA GLY A 196 5.50 -9.26 9.13
C GLY A 196 5.69 -10.13 7.88
N GLU A 197 4.64 -10.79 7.37
CA GLU A 197 4.72 -11.72 6.23
C GLU A 197 3.60 -11.46 5.21
N MET A 198 3.78 -10.41 4.39
CA MET A 198 2.82 -10.03 3.34
C MET A 198 2.93 -10.85 2.05
N LEU A 199 4.06 -11.52 1.87
CA LEU A 199 4.35 -12.42 0.76
C LEU A 199 4.51 -13.82 1.34
N THR A 200 3.73 -14.76 0.81
CA THR A 200 3.97 -16.17 1.10
C THR A 200 5.32 -16.57 0.54
N LYS A 201 5.92 -17.63 1.11
CA LYS A 201 7.13 -18.24 0.55
C LYS A 201 7.01 -18.52 -0.96
N GLU A 202 5.91 -19.12 -1.41
CA GLU A 202 5.66 -19.38 -2.84
C GLU A 202 5.75 -18.11 -3.71
N LYS A 203 5.21 -16.99 -3.21
CA LYS A 203 5.22 -15.71 -3.93
C LYS A 203 6.60 -15.05 -3.89
N SER A 204 7.31 -15.19 -2.79
CA SER A 204 8.71 -14.74 -2.69
C SER A 204 9.58 -15.53 -3.66
N ASP A 205 9.46 -16.86 -3.67
CA ASP A 205 10.18 -17.75 -4.58
C ASP A 205 9.85 -17.41 -6.05
N PHE A 206 8.56 -17.24 -6.40
CA PHE A 206 8.16 -16.79 -7.73
C PHE A 206 8.80 -15.46 -8.14
N ALA A 207 8.88 -14.47 -7.24
CA ALA A 207 9.51 -13.19 -7.54
C ALA A 207 11.01 -13.34 -7.85
N LYS A 208 11.71 -14.15 -7.03
CA LYS A 208 13.14 -14.41 -7.15
C LYS A 208 13.46 -15.21 -8.41
N ASP A 209 12.68 -16.25 -8.65
CA ASP A 209 12.83 -17.14 -9.80
C ASP A 209 12.56 -16.37 -11.09
N LEU A 210 11.53 -15.52 -11.14
CA LEU A 210 11.22 -14.72 -12.32
C LEU A 210 12.34 -13.73 -12.64
N LEU A 211 12.84 -13.02 -11.62
CA LEU A 211 13.96 -12.10 -11.78
C LEU A 211 15.20 -12.83 -12.33
N ASN A 212 15.62 -13.91 -11.67
CA ASN A 212 16.80 -14.67 -12.07
C ASN A 212 16.62 -15.29 -13.46
N SER A 213 15.45 -15.84 -13.76
CA SER A 213 15.20 -16.45 -15.07
C SER A 213 15.32 -15.44 -16.20
N VAL A 214 14.89 -14.19 -16.03
CA VAL A 214 15.02 -13.16 -17.07
C VAL A 214 16.47 -12.71 -17.22
N LEU A 215 17.20 -12.53 -16.11
CA LEU A 215 18.60 -12.16 -16.14
C LEU A 215 19.46 -13.25 -16.80
N ASP A 216 19.28 -14.50 -16.41
CA ASP A 216 20.08 -15.63 -16.88
C ASP A 216 19.79 -16.03 -18.33
N LYS A 217 18.57 -15.76 -18.81
CA LYS A 217 18.11 -16.19 -20.14
C LYS A 217 17.90 -15.01 -21.09
N LYS A 218 18.51 -13.87 -20.82
CA LYS A 218 18.35 -12.64 -21.60
C LYS A 218 18.61 -12.87 -23.09
N GLU A 219 19.75 -13.46 -23.43
CA GLU A 219 20.14 -13.75 -24.81
C GLU A 219 19.16 -14.73 -25.48
N TYR A 220 18.78 -15.79 -24.78
CA TYR A 220 17.81 -16.78 -25.26
C TYR A 220 16.45 -16.15 -25.56
N CYS A 221 15.95 -15.30 -24.66
CA CYS A 221 14.71 -14.55 -24.89
C CYS A 221 14.82 -13.64 -26.12
N LEU A 222 15.96 -12.97 -26.31
CA LEU A 222 16.19 -12.14 -27.50
C LEU A 222 16.19 -12.95 -28.80
N GLU A 223 16.74 -14.17 -28.81
CA GLU A 223 16.69 -15.06 -29.97
C GLU A 223 15.26 -15.46 -30.35
N ILE A 224 14.35 -15.57 -29.38
CA ILE A 224 12.93 -15.87 -29.61
C ILE A 224 12.16 -14.62 -30.05
N ILE A 225 12.44 -13.47 -29.45
CA ILE A 225 11.70 -12.22 -29.67
C ILE A 225 12.06 -11.62 -31.03
N LYS A 226 13.35 -11.49 -31.37
CA LYS A 226 13.81 -10.78 -32.59
C LYS A 226 13.15 -11.28 -33.88
N PRO A 227 13.02 -12.59 -34.15
CA PRO A 227 12.37 -13.09 -35.38
C PRO A 227 10.87 -12.78 -35.47
N LYS A 228 10.22 -12.45 -34.34
CA LYS A 228 8.79 -12.12 -34.28
C LYS A 228 8.50 -10.63 -34.47
N LEU A 229 9.51 -9.78 -34.34
CA LEU A 229 9.43 -8.33 -34.52
C LEU A 229 9.45 -7.95 -36.02
N LYS A 230 8.40 -8.33 -36.75
CA LYS A 230 8.26 -7.97 -38.17
C LYS A 230 8.05 -6.46 -38.29
N ASN A 231 8.92 -5.78 -39.03
CA ASN A 231 8.90 -4.33 -39.30
C ASN A 231 9.25 -3.43 -38.10
N TRP A 232 9.75 -3.99 -36.99
CA TRP A 232 10.23 -3.20 -35.86
C TRP A 232 11.76 -3.24 -35.81
N ASP A 233 12.36 -2.07 -35.67
CA ASP A 233 13.78 -1.94 -35.39
C ASP A 233 14.01 -2.27 -33.90
N VAL A 234 14.77 -3.33 -33.63
CA VAL A 234 14.96 -3.86 -32.28
C VAL A 234 15.60 -2.81 -31.36
N ASP A 235 16.49 -1.99 -31.92
CA ASP A 235 17.22 -0.96 -31.18
C ASP A 235 16.32 0.26 -30.85
N ARG A 236 15.10 0.33 -31.42
CA ARG A 236 14.11 1.39 -31.14
C ARG A 236 13.00 0.98 -30.19
N ILE A 237 12.98 -0.28 -29.77
CA ILE A 237 11.99 -0.74 -28.80
C ILE A 237 12.36 -0.15 -27.44
N ALA A 238 11.37 0.41 -26.74
CA ALA A 238 11.60 0.93 -25.40
C ALA A 238 12.12 -0.19 -24.47
N ALA A 239 13.09 0.12 -23.61
CA ALA A 239 13.69 -0.86 -22.71
C ALA A 239 12.62 -1.60 -21.87
N LEU A 240 11.62 -0.86 -21.39
CA LEU A 240 10.51 -1.42 -20.62
C LEU A 240 9.69 -2.44 -21.43
N ASP A 241 9.37 -2.16 -22.69
CA ASP A 241 8.65 -3.09 -23.56
C ASP A 241 9.48 -4.35 -23.83
N MET A 242 10.79 -4.21 -24.01
CA MET A 242 11.70 -5.33 -24.18
C MET A 242 11.74 -6.21 -22.92
N ILE A 243 11.84 -5.61 -21.74
CA ILE A 243 11.79 -6.31 -20.45
C ILE A 243 10.47 -7.08 -20.30
N LEU A 244 9.34 -6.45 -20.61
CA LEU A 244 8.02 -7.10 -20.53
C LEU A 244 7.93 -8.32 -21.47
N MET A 245 8.45 -8.21 -22.70
CA MET A 245 8.50 -9.35 -23.61
C MET A 245 9.40 -10.47 -23.09
N GLN A 246 10.58 -10.15 -22.55
CA GLN A 246 11.49 -11.13 -21.96
C GLN A 246 10.87 -11.83 -20.74
N MET A 247 10.22 -11.09 -19.86
CA MET A 247 9.47 -11.64 -18.73
C MET A 247 8.36 -12.57 -19.21
N GLY A 248 7.59 -12.15 -20.23
CA GLY A 248 6.53 -12.97 -20.81
C GLY A 248 7.04 -14.29 -21.42
N VAL A 249 8.18 -14.26 -22.14
CA VAL A 249 8.82 -15.46 -22.68
C VAL A 249 9.33 -16.36 -21.55
N CYS A 250 9.96 -15.78 -20.52
CA CYS A 250 10.43 -16.55 -19.38
C CYS A 250 9.29 -17.26 -18.66
N GLU A 251 8.21 -16.55 -18.33
CA GLU A 251 7.04 -17.14 -17.69
C GLU A 251 6.40 -18.22 -18.56
N LEU A 252 6.28 -18.00 -19.87
CA LEU A 252 5.69 -18.98 -20.78
C LEU A 252 6.47 -20.30 -20.85
N LEU A 253 7.80 -20.24 -20.78
CA LEU A 253 8.67 -21.39 -21.04
C LEU A 253 9.19 -22.07 -19.78
N PHE A 254 9.25 -21.37 -18.65
CA PHE A 254 9.96 -21.82 -17.45
C PHE A 254 9.13 -21.78 -16.17
N PHE A 255 7.85 -21.38 -16.22
CA PHE A 255 6.99 -21.28 -15.04
C PHE A 255 5.71 -22.10 -15.22
N GLU A 256 5.27 -22.76 -14.13
CA GLU A 256 4.00 -23.49 -14.03
C GLU A 256 2.90 -22.66 -13.31
#